data_AF-A0AAX4K8P6-F1
#
_entry.id   AF-A0AAX4K8P6-F1
#
_cell.length_a   1.000
_cell.length_b   1.000
_cell.length_c   1.000
_cell.angle_alpha   90.00
_cell.angle_beta   90.00
_cell.angle_gamma   90.00
#
_symmetry.space_group_name_H-M   'P 1'
#
loop_
_entity.id
_entity.type
_entity.pdbx_description
1 polymer ?
#
loop_
_entity_poly.entity_id
_entity_poly.type
_entity_poly.pdbx_seq_one_letter_code
_entity_poly.pdbx_strand_id
1 'polypeptide(L)'
;MFLYQTFTILALLGLASATAIQVKRDDYDLKFNIEFDEDSGHQITDKNFGTGGEILRGEKTAEFHWDKSEFGTDKALRYFNFYTYEDDDEDEKSTDRFECTLEGLKETGLLEQITYDYELHGEYNWLHSKYRHEEAGLTCYKEGSSQTEPDITTDLMLLSKPNGDDDDDDDDFLGINL
;
A
#
# COMPACT_ATOMS: atom_id res chain seq x y z
N MET A 1 14.39 -15.92 69.58
CA MET A 1 13.88 -14.59 69.21
C MET A 1 14.23 -14.35 67.76
N PHE A 2 13.23 -14.00 66.95
CA PHE A 2 13.28 -13.76 65.51
C PHE A 2 14.36 -12.78 65.06
N LEU A 3 14.83 -12.93 63.81
CA LEU A 3 14.96 -11.92 62.74
C LEU A 3 15.98 -12.46 61.70
N TYR A 4 15.51 -13.08 60.61
CA TYR A 4 15.33 -12.47 59.28
C TYR A 4 16.56 -11.72 58.77
N GLN A 5 17.25 -12.28 57.77
CA GLN A 5 17.33 -11.63 56.45
C GLN A 5 17.93 -12.59 55.41
N THR A 6 17.07 -12.92 54.46
CA THR A 6 17.34 -13.58 53.19
C THR A 6 18.26 -12.72 52.33
N PHE A 7 19.40 -13.25 51.89
CA PHE A 7 20.10 -12.73 50.70
C PHE A 7 19.90 -13.70 49.55
N THR A 8 18.95 -13.31 48.71
CA THR A 8 18.60 -13.86 47.41
C THR A 8 19.83 -13.77 46.50
N ILE A 9 20.38 -14.91 46.07
CA ILE A 9 21.31 -14.93 44.94
C ILE A 9 20.47 -15.00 43.67
N LEU A 10 20.49 -13.87 42.96
CA LEU A 10 19.80 -13.59 41.71
C LEU A 10 20.31 -14.54 40.62
N ALA A 11 19.40 -15.37 40.08
CA ALA A 11 19.65 -16.18 38.91
C ALA A 11 19.80 -15.27 37.68
N LEU A 12 21.03 -15.11 37.19
CA LEU A 12 21.34 -14.52 35.90
C LEU A 12 21.62 -15.65 34.90
N LEU A 13 20.61 -16.45 34.61
CA LEU A 13 20.53 -17.17 33.34
C LEU A 13 19.75 -16.25 32.41
N GLY A 14 20.49 -15.44 31.66
CA GLY A 14 19.96 -14.71 30.50
C GLY A 14 19.56 -15.72 29.43
N LEU A 15 18.39 -16.34 29.61
CA LEU A 15 17.60 -16.83 28.49
C LEU A 15 17.24 -15.59 27.70
N ALA A 16 18.03 -15.28 26.67
CA ALA A 16 17.53 -14.59 25.51
C ALA A 16 16.41 -15.47 24.96
N SER A 17 15.20 -15.30 25.52
CA SER A 17 14.00 -15.77 24.87
C SER A 17 13.95 -14.96 23.58
N ALA A 18 14.42 -15.56 22.49
CA ALA A 18 13.82 -15.33 21.21
C ALA A 18 12.32 -15.62 21.44
N THR A 19 11.57 -14.58 21.78
CA THR A 19 10.14 -14.56 21.52
C THR A 19 10.06 -14.69 20.02
N ALA A 20 10.00 -15.92 19.54
CA ALA A 20 9.43 -16.20 18.24
C ALA A 20 8.06 -15.53 18.31
N ILE A 21 7.93 -14.41 17.62
CA ILE A 21 6.62 -13.85 17.31
C ILE A 21 5.95 -14.99 16.56
N GLN A 22 5.09 -15.73 17.27
CA GLN A 22 4.23 -16.71 16.65
C GLN A 22 3.19 -15.87 15.92
N VAL A 23 3.55 -15.43 14.71
CA VAL A 23 2.57 -15.03 13.70
C VAL A 23 1.64 -16.23 13.58
N LYS A 24 0.40 -16.07 14.04
CA LYS A 24 -0.58 -17.15 13.93
C LYS A 24 -0.69 -17.47 12.45
N ARG A 25 -0.53 -18.75 12.14
CA ARG A 25 -0.46 -19.31 10.79
C ARG A 25 -1.74 -19.12 9.96
N ASP A 26 -2.76 -18.47 10.53
CA ASP A 26 -4.07 -18.22 9.96
C ASP A 26 -4.24 -16.77 9.44
N ASP A 27 -3.28 -15.88 9.68
CA ASP A 27 -3.39 -14.43 9.39
C ASP A 27 -2.69 -14.03 8.06
N TYR A 28 -2.78 -14.85 7.01
CA TYR A 28 -2.28 -14.47 5.68
C TYR A 28 -3.35 -13.70 4.91
N ASP A 29 -3.65 -12.53 5.45
CA ASP A 29 -4.49 -11.56 4.78
C ASP A 29 -3.62 -10.62 3.97
N LEU A 30 -4.09 -10.25 2.78
CA LEU A 30 -3.46 -9.17 2.03
C LEU A 30 -3.93 -7.85 2.62
N LYS A 31 -2.98 -7.00 3.00
CA LYS A 31 -3.20 -5.59 3.30
C LYS A 31 -2.47 -4.77 2.27
N PHE A 32 -3.18 -3.85 1.65
CA PHE A 32 -2.67 -3.04 0.57
C PHE A 32 -2.98 -1.58 0.84
N ASN A 33 -1.96 -0.73 0.76
CA ASN A 33 -2.10 0.68 1.08
C ASN A 33 -1.91 1.53 -0.17
N ILE A 34 -2.89 2.37 -0.47
CA ILE A 34 -2.78 3.40 -1.52
C ILE A 34 -2.68 4.76 -0.83
N GLU A 35 -1.60 5.46 -1.12
CA GLU A 35 -1.41 6.85 -0.72
C GLU A 35 -2.00 7.79 -1.77
N PHE A 36 -2.69 8.82 -1.30
CA PHE A 36 -3.32 9.86 -2.10
C PHE A 36 -2.68 11.18 -1.69
N ASP A 37 -2.15 11.91 -2.67
CA ASP A 37 -1.48 13.20 -2.48
C ASP A 37 -2.49 14.35 -2.23
N GLU A 38 -2.00 15.54 -1.87
CA GLU A 38 -2.78 16.74 -1.52
C GLU A 38 -3.80 17.14 -2.61
N ASP A 39 -3.41 16.99 -3.88
CA ASP A 39 -4.16 17.33 -5.08
C ASP A 39 -5.09 16.20 -5.55
N SER A 40 -5.34 15.23 -4.69
CA SER A 40 -6.05 14.01 -5.03
C SER A 40 -7.09 13.62 -3.98
N GLY A 41 -7.95 12.68 -4.35
CA GLY A 41 -8.95 12.18 -3.42
C GLY A 41 -9.52 10.85 -3.85
N HIS A 42 -10.16 10.19 -2.89
CA HIS A 42 -10.79 8.90 -3.14
C HIS A 42 -12.14 8.78 -2.45
N GLN A 43 -12.94 7.87 -3.00
CA GLN A 43 -14.23 7.49 -2.44
C GLN A 43 -14.39 5.99 -2.63
N ILE A 44 -14.53 5.24 -1.55
CA ILE A 44 -14.83 3.81 -1.62
C ILE A 44 -16.23 3.62 -2.21
N THR A 45 -16.35 2.71 -3.18
CA THR A 45 -17.61 2.45 -3.90
C THR A 45 -17.91 0.95 -3.99
N ASP A 46 -19.03 0.62 -4.63
CA ASP A 46 -19.25 -0.69 -5.21
C ASP A 46 -18.82 -0.73 -6.68
N LYS A 47 -19.01 -1.89 -7.31
CA LYS A 47 -18.67 -2.15 -8.73
C LYS A 47 -19.35 -1.25 -9.76
N ASN A 48 -20.36 -0.48 -9.36
CA ASN A 48 -21.07 0.45 -10.23
C ASN A 48 -20.58 1.91 -10.04
N PHE A 49 -19.55 2.14 -9.23
CA PHE A 49 -18.85 3.42 -9.11
C PHE A 49 -19.76 4.63 -8.77
N GLY A 50 -20.79 4.38 -7.95
CA GLY A 50 -21.71 5.44 -7.54
C GLY A 50 -21.04 6.60 -6.81
N THR A 51 -21.58 7.82 -6.95
CA THR A 51 -20.98 9.07 -6.46
C THR A 51 -21.57 9.59 -5.14
N GLY A 52 -22.46 8.83 -4.50
CA GLY A 52 -23.23 9.29 -3.33
C GLY A 52 -22.52 9.22 -1.96
N GLY A 53 -21.26 8.80 -1.92
CA GLY A 53 -20.48 8.64 -0.69
C GLY A 53 -19.65 9.87 -0.32
N GLU A 54 -18.95 9.80 0.81
CA GLU A 54 -17.95 10.80 1.20
C GLU A 54 -16.72 10.70 0.31
N ILE A 55 -16.21 11.84 -0.17
CA ILE A 55 -14.93 11.93 -0.86
C ILE A 55 -13.90 12.39 0.16
N LEU A 56 -12.87 11.58 0.37
CA LEU A 56 -11.73 11.90 1.23
C LEU A 56 -10.65 12.52 0.35
N ARG A 57 -10.38 13.81 0.55
CA ARG A 57 -9.35 14.59 -0.17
C ARG A 57 -8.10 14.79 0.66
N GLY A 58 -7.01 15.11 -0.03
CA GLY A 58 -5.73 15.48 0.54
C GLY A 58 -4.88 14.28 0.95
N GLU A 59 -3.73 14.55 1.57
CA GLU A 59 -2.75 13.53 1.98
C GLU A 59 -3.39 12.48 2.91
N LYS A 60 -3.68 11.30 2.35
CA LYS A 60 -4.36 10.19 3.02
C LYS A 60 -3.90 8.85 2.49
N THR A 61 -3.94 7.86 3.36
CA THR A 61 -3.78 6.46 2.97
C THR A 61 -5.11 5.72 3.08
N ALA A 62 -5.52 5.06 2.01
CA ALA A 62 -6.57 4.06 2.06
C ALA A 62 -5.97 2.67 2.27
N GLU A 63 -6.41 1.98 3.33
CA GLU A 63 -6.06 0.58 3.58
C GLU A 63 -7.15 -0.31 2.98
N PHE A 64 -6.73 -1.25 2.14
CA PHE A 64 -7.57 -2.31 1.59
C PHE A 64 -7.11 -3.65 2.16
N HIS A 65 -8.08 -4.50 2.51
CA HIS A 65 -7.83 -5.77 3.15
C HIS A 65 -8.63 -6.88 2.49
N TRP A 66 -8.00 -8.06 2.38
CA TRP A 66 -8.60 -9.29 1.88
C TRP A 66 -8.29 -10.45 2.79
N ASP A 67 -9.35 -11.19 3.12
CA ASP A 67 -9.20 -12.50 3.73
C ASP A 67 -8.71 -13.50 2.68
N LYS A 68 -7.92 -14.49 3.12
CA LYS A 68 -7.47 -15.60 2.27
C LYS A 68 -8.57 -16.27 1.45
N SER A 69 -9.79 -16.32 1.99
CA SER A 69 -10.93 -16.96 1.33
C SER A 69 -11.48 -16.20 0.11
N GLU A 70 -11.07 -14.94 -0.08
CA GLU A 70 -11.57 -14.08 -1.15
C GLU A 70 -10.77 -14.21 -2.46
N PHE A 71 -9.51 -14.65 -2.39
CA PHE A 71 -8.63 -14.77 -3.57
C PHE A 71 -9.20 -15.71 -4.63
N GLY A 72 -9.12 -15.29 -5.91
CA GLY A 72 -9.65 -16.04 -7.04
C GLY A 72 -11.19 -16.07 -7.13
N THR A 73 -11.87 -15.23 -6.35
CA THR A 73 -13.33 -15.06 -6.38
C THR A 73 -13.70 -13.62 -6.77
N ASP A 74 -14.99 -13.37 -7.02
CA ASP A 74 -15.50 -12.01 -7.25
C ASP A 74 -15.32 -11.07 -6.04
N LYS A 75 -15.10 -11.64 -4.84
CA LYS A 75 -14.79 -10.89 -3.62
C LYS A 75 -13.33 -10.45 -3.53
N ALA A 76 -12.47 -10.86 -4.46
CA ALA A 76 -11.11 -10.33 -4.56
C ALA A 76 -11.07 -8.87 -5.01
N LEU A 77 -12.20 -8.30 -5.45
CA LEU A 77 -12.25 -6.96 -5.99
C LEU A 77 -12.68 -5.93 -4.93
N ARG A 78 -12.00 -4.79 -4.92
CA ARG A 78 -12.36 -3.57 -4.20
C ARG A 78 -12.52 -2.46 -5.24
N TYR A 79 -13.48 -1.59 -5.01
CA TYR A 79 -13.84 -0.54 -5.95
C TYR A 79 -13.76 0.81 -5.26
N PHE A 80 -13.21 1.79 -5.96
CA PHE A 80 -13.19 3.16 -5.50
C PHE A 80 -13.16 4.12 -6.69
N ASN A 81 -13.68 5.32 -6.48
CA ASN A 81 -13.45 6.44 -7.37
C ASN A 81 -12.17 7.15 -6.93
N PHE A 82 -11.29 7.45 -7.89
CA PHE A 82 -10.14 8.31 -7.72
C PHE A 82 -10.42 9.65 -8.40
N TYR A 83 -10.11 10.75 -7.71
CA TYR A 83 -10.37 12.11 -8.16
C TYR A 83 -9.07 12.89 -8.19
N THR A 84 -8.86 13.65 -9.25
CA THR A 84 -7.74 14.59 -9.39
C THR A 84 -8.25 16.01 -9.32
N TYR A 85 -7.44 16.93 -8.83
CA TYR A 85 -7.78 18.34 -8.67
C TYR A 85 -6.68 19.21 -9.29
N GLU A 86 -7.05 20.40 -9.77
CA GLU A 86 -6.10 21.39 -10.30
C GLU A 86 -5.38 22.18 -9.17
N ASP A 87 -5.95 22.20 -7.97
CA ASP A 87 -5.42 22.88 -6.79
C ASP A 87 -5.83 22.15 -5.50
N ASP A 88 -5.16 22.43 -4.38
CA ASP A 88 -5.39 21.80 -3.07
C ASP A 88 -6.60 22.39 -2.31
N ASP A 89 -7.23 23.43 -2.87
CA ASP A 89 -8.42 24.08 -2.33
C ASP A 89 -9.56 23.06 -2.08
N GLU A 90 -10.04 22.98 -0.82
CA GLU A 90 -11.05 22.00 -0.38
C GLU A 90 -12.39 22.10 -1.14
N ASP A 91 -12.72 23.30 -1.64
CA ASP A 91 -13.93 23.58 -2.43
C ASP A 91 -13.76 23.35 -3.95
N GLU A 92 -12.54 23.05 -4.41
CA GLU A 92 -12.24 22.86 -5.82
C GLU A 92 -12.96 21.63 -6.39
N LYS A 93 -13.37 21.72 -7.66
CA LYS A 93 -14.03 20.60 -8.32
C LYS A 93 -12.97 19.65 -8.86
N SER A 94 -13.28 18.35 -8.82
CA SER A 94 -12.40 17.38 -9.45
C SER A 94 -12.28 17.65 -10.94
N THR A 95 -11.05 17.69 -11.43
CA THR A 95 -10.70 17.81 -12.83
C THR A 95 -11.06 16.54 -13.58
N ASP A 96 -10.63 15.40 -13.04
CA ASP A 96 -10.94 14.09 -13.57
C ASP A 96 -11.44 13.15 -12.47
N ARG A 97 -12.26 12.18 -12.88
CA ARG A 97 -12.66 11.03 -12.07
C ARG A 97 -12.25 9.75 -12.78
N PHE A 98 -11.71 8.81 -12.02
CA PHE A 98 -11.35 7.48 -12.47
C PHE A 98 -12.10 6.43 -11.66
N GLU A 99 -12.60 5.42 -12.36
CA GLU A 99 -13.28 4.26 -11.81
C GLU A 99 -12.23 3.16 -11.61
N CYS A 100 -11.75 3.03 -10.38
CA CYS A 100 -10.62 2.16 -10.02
C CYS A 100 -11.09 0.84 -9.40
N THR A 101 -10.55 -0.26 -9.92
CA THR A 101 -10.65 -1.58 -9.34
C THR A 101 -9.28 -2.01 -8.82
N LEU A 102 -9.25 -2.40 -7.55
CA LEU A 102 -8.10 -3.00 -6.90
C LEU A 102 -8.41 -4.48 -6.65
N GLU A 103 -7.59 -5.37 -7.19
CA GLU A 103 -7.77 -6.82 -7.09
C GLU A 103 -6.70 -7.44 -6.22
N GLY A 104 -7.10 -8.20 -5.20
CA GLY A 104 -6.22 -9.11 -4.47
C GLY A 104 -5.99 -10.38 -5.27
N LEU A 105 -4.78 -10.59 -5.79
CA LEU A 105 -4.44 -11.71 -6.67
C LEU A 105 -3.99 -12.95 -5.88
N LYS A 106 -3.23 -12.76 -4.80
CA LYS A 106 -2.73 -13.84 -3.93
C LYS A 106 -2.39 -13.32 -2.53
N GLU A 107 -2.23 -14.24 -1.60
CA GLU A 107 -1.79 -13.96 -0.24
C GLU A 107 -0.36 -13.37 -0.19
N THR A 108 -0.08 -12.50 0.78
CA THR A 108 1.25 -11.91 1.00
C THR A 108 2.26 -12.98 1.43
N GLY A 109 3.52 -12.82 1.00
CA GLY A 109 4.62 -13.63 1.48
C GLY A 109 4.83 -13.53 2.99
N LEU A 110 5.43 -14.56 3.58
CA LEU A 110 5.72 -14.71 5.03
C LEU A 110 6.51 -13.54 5.68
N LEU A 111 7.11 -12.65 4.90
CA LEU A 111 7.99 -11.57 5.35
C LEU A 111 7.57 -10.18 4.85
N GLU A 112 6.43 -10.06 4.17
CA GLU A 112 6.05 -8.88 3.37
C GLU A 112 4.72 -8.26 3.87
N GLN A 113 4.64 -7.90 5.15
CA GLN A 113 3.63 -6.92 5.59
C GLN A 113 4.21 -5.53 5.36
N ILE A 114 3.87 -4.97 4.19
CA ILE A 114 4.50 -3.80 3.55
C ILE A 114 3.92 -2.47 4.06
N THR A 115 4.76 -1.43 4.06
CA THR A 115 4.40 0.00 4.14
C THR A 115 4.29 0.56 2.72
N TYR A 116 3.09 1.05 2.36
CA TYR A 116 2.72 1.80 1.13
C TYR A 116 3.14 1.21 -0.22
N ASP A 117 2.17 0.72 -0.99
CA ASP A 117 2.45 -0.05 -2.19
C ASP A 117 2.36 0.78 -3.50
N TYR A 118 1.37 1.68 -3.57
CA TYR A 118 1.13 2.61 -4.69
C TYR A 118 0.77 4.00 -4.19
N GLU A 119 1.19 5.03 -4.92
CA GLU A 119 0.87 6.44 -4.66
C GLU A 119 0.11 7.01 -5.87
N LEU A 120 -1.02 7.69 -5.62
CA LEU A 120 -1.84 8.31 -6.64
C LEU A 120 -1.84 9.84 -6.50
N HIS A 121 -1.45 10.52 -7.58
CA HIS A 121 -1.31 11.98 -7.64
C HIS A 121 -2.35 12.61 -8.57
N GLY A 122 -2.76 13.83 -8.29
CA GLY A 122 -3.65 14.62 -9.15
C GLY A 122 -2.96 15.13 -10.43
N GLU A 123 -1.71 15.58 -10.29
CA GLU A 123 -0.87 16.09 -11.37
C GLU A 123 -0.32 14.98 -12.31
N TYR A 124 0.38 15.39 -13.38
CA TYR A 124 0.86 14.51 -14.46
C TYR A 124 1.50 13.20 -13.96
N ASN A 125 1.08 12.06 -14.53
CA ASN A 125 1.44 10.70 -14.13
C ASN A 125 0.77 10.29 -12.81
N TRP A 126 -0.55 10.06 -12.89
CA TRP A 126 -1.43 9.77 -11.75
C TRP A 126 -1.05 8.60 -10.86
N LEU A 127 -0.14 7.72 -11.28
CA LEU A 127 0.33 6.59 -10.48
C LEU A 127 1.84 6.65 -10.37
N HIS A 128 2.32 6.86 -9.14
CA HIS A 128 3.71 6.72 -8.78
C HIS A 128 3.91 5.43 -7.99
N SER A 129 4.74 4.55 -8.54
CA SER A 129 5.35 3.46 -7.79
C SER A 129 6.56 2.97 -8.56
N LYS A 130 7.62 2.61 -7.83
CA LYS A 130 8.83 2.07 -8.46
C LYS A 130 8.64 0.62 -8.92
N TYR A 131 7.66 -0.11 -8.37
CA TYR A 131 7.58 -1.56 -8.50
C TYR A 131 6.13 -2.07 -8.57
N ARG A 132 5.90 -3.11 -9.38
CA ARG A 132 4.66 -3.90 -9.35
C ARG A 132 4.71 -4.93 -8.23
N HIS A 133 3.62 -5.07 -7.49
CA HIS A 133 3.41 -6.13 -6.50
C HIS A 133 2.66 -7.31 -7.14
N GLU A 134 3.10 -8.54 -6.91
CA GLU A 134 2.45 -9.71 -7.50
C GLU A 134 1.12 -10.06 -6.81
N GLU A 135 0.92 -9.52 -5.60
CA GLU A 135 -0.18 -9.79 -4.69
C GLU A 135 -1.42 -8.97 -5.02
N ALA A 136 -1.28 -7.81 -5.69
CA ALA A 136 -2.38 -6.94 -6.01
C ALA A 136 -2.23 -6.21 -7.35
N GLY A 137 -3.34 -6.04 -8.07
CA GLY A 137 -3.41 -5.28 -9.32
C GLY A 137 -4.34 -4.08 -9.19
N LEU A 138 -3.88 -2.91 -9.64
CA LEU A 138 -4.70 -1.70 -9.77
C LEU A 138 -5.03 -1.46 -11.25
N THR A 139 -6.30 -1.20 -11.54
CA THR A 139 -6.76 -0.81 -12.87
C THR A 139 -7.80 0.30 -12.73
N CYS A 140 -7.59 1.42 -13.41
CA CYS A 140 -8.55 2.53 -13.43
C CYS A 140 -8.87 2.97 -14.85
N TYR A 141 -10.14 3.32 -15.06
CA TYR A 141 -10.64 3.92 -16.28
C TYR A 141 -11.17 5.32 -16.00
N LYS A 142 -10.78 6.29 -16.81
CA LYS A 142 -11.31 7.64 -16.73
C LYS A 142 -12.80 7.64 -17.06
N GLU A 143 -13.61 8.31 -16.25
CA GLU A 143 -15.06 8.40 -16.47
C GLU A 143 -15.35 8.91 -17.88
N GLY A 144 -16.25 8.22 -18.59
CA GLY A 144 -16.63 8.57 -19.95
C GLY A 144 -15.61 8.17 -21.03
N SER A 145 -14.48 7.55 -20.65
CA SER A 145 -13.56 6.93 -21.60
C SER A 145 -14.24 5.74 -22.28
N SER A 146 -14.21 5.70 -23.61
CA SER A 146 -14.65 4.54 -24.40
C SER A 146 -13.47 3.62 -24.77
N GLN A 147 -12.32 3.82 -24.13
CA GLN A 147 -11.11 3.06 -24.43
C GLN A 147 -11.22 1.64 -23.89
N THR A 148 -10.60 0.70 -24.59
CA THR A 148 -10.48 -0.69 -24.14
C THR A 148 -9.34 -0.89 -23.16
N GLU A 149 -8.35 0.00 -23.20
CA GLU A 149 -7.18 -0.01 -22.33
C GLU A 149 -7.42 0.90 -21.12
N PRO A 150 -6.92 0.52 -19.93
CA PRO A 150 -7.04 1.34 -18.73
C PRO A 150 -6.13 2.57 -18.78
N ASP A 151 -6.59 3.68 -18.22
CA ASP A 151 -5.82 4.92 -18.12
C ASP A 151 -4.73 4.83 -17.04
N ILE A 152 -4.97 4.04 -15.99
CA ILE A 152 -4.00 3.71 -14.94
C ILE A 152 -3.99 2.20 -14.76
N THR A 153 -2.83 1.55 -14.84
CA THR A 153 -2.72 0.14 -14.51
C THR A 153 -1.33 -0.24 -14.04
N THR A 154 -1.27 -1.15 -13.06
CA THR A 154 -0.01 -1.73 -12.59
C THR A 154 0.49 -2.85 -13.49
N ASP A 155 -0.33 -3.39 -14.41
CA ASP A 155 0.05 -4.53 -15.27
C ASP A 155 1.21 -4.20 -16.21
N LEU A 156 1.38 -2.92 -16.55
CA LEU A 156 2.45 -2.43 -17.41
C LEU A 156 3.77 -2.15 -16.65
N MET A 157 3.74 -2.25 -15.32
CA MET A 157 4.91 -2.04 -14.47
C MET A 157 5.74 -3.33 -14.36
N LEU A 158 7.05 -3.17 -14.17
CA LEU A 158 7.95 -4.31 -13.97
C LEU A 158 7.73 -4.94 -12.58
N LEU A 159 7.68 -6.27 -12.54
CA LEU A 159 7.76 -7.01 -11.27
C LEU A 159 9.15 -6.86 -10.69
N SER A 160 9.22 -6.43 -9.44
CA SER A 160 10.44 -6.54 -8.66
C SER A 160 10.56 -7.94 -8.09
N LYS A 161 11.77 -8.50 -8.10
CA LYS A 161 12.07 -9.67 -7.27
C LYS A 161 12.63 -9.17 -5.94
N PRO A 162 12.24 -9.77 -4.81
CA PRO A 162 12.96 -9.54 -3.57
C PRO A 162 14.40 -10.07 -3.78
N ASN A 163 15.36 -9.16 -3.88
CA ASN A 163 16.79 -9.33 -4.21
C ASN A 163 17.15 -9.30 -5.71
N GLY A 164 17.37 -8.09 -6.21
CA GLY A 164 18.52 -7.77 -7.03
C GLY A 164 19.09 -6.46 -6.50
N ASP A 165 20.37 -6.44 -6.17
CA ASP A 165 21.11 -5.26 -5.73
C ASP A 165 20.87 -4.11 -6.73
N ASP A 166 20.05 -3.14 -6.35
CA ASP A 166 20.23 -1.77 -6.83
C ASP A 166 21.13 -1.11 -5.77
N ASP A 167 22.42 -1.46 -5.84
CA ASP A 167 23.49 -0.63 -5.29
C ASP A 167 23.44 0.71 -6.04
N ASP A 168 22.53 1.59 -5.63
CA ASP A 168 22.71 3.03 -5.81
C ASP A 168 23.81 3.45 -4.82
N ASP A 169 25.05 3.09 -5.15
CA ASP A 169 26.26 3.75 -4.62
C ASP A 169 26.31 5.16 -5.23
N ASP A 170 25.42 6.04 -4.76
CA ASP A 170 25.63 7.48 -4.75
C ASP A 170 26.72 7.80 -3.70
N ASP A 171 27.94 7.36 -3.97
CA ASP A 171 29.13 7.81 -3.25
C ASP A 171 29.73 9.02 -3.97
N ASP A 172 29.39 10.19 -3.44
CA ASP A 172 30.13 11.45 -3.55
C ASP A 172 31.66 11.23 -3.50
N PHE A 173 32.35 11.33 -4.64
CA PHE A 173 33.80 11.57 -4.65
C PHE A 173 34.15 13.02 -5.04
N LEU A 174 34.26 13.85 -3.99
CA LEU A 174 34.93 15.14 -4.00
C LEU A 174 36.47 15.00 -4.07
N GLY A 175 37.09 15.65 -5.07
CA GLY A 175 38.52 16.05 -5.11
C GLY A 175 39.47 14.95 -5.62
N ILE A 176 40.53 15.20 -6.41
CA ILE A 176 41.64 16.16 -6.20
C ILE A 176 42.36 16.39 -7.55
N ASN A 177 42.87 17.60 -7.75
CA ASN A 177 43.85 18.00 -8.78
C ASN A 177 44.98 16.97 -9.01
N LEU A 178 45.35 16.78 -10.28
CA LEU A 178 46.75 16.66 -10.74
C LEU A 178 46.86 17.03 -12.23
#